data_AF-A0A816MEG2-F1
#
_entry.id   AF-A0A816MEG2-F1
#
_cell.length_a   1.000
_cell.length_b   1.000
_cell.length_c   1.000
_cell.angle_alpha   90.00
_cell.angle_beta   90.00
_cell.angle_gamma   90.00
#
_symmetry.space_group_name_H-M   'P 1'
#
loop_
_entity.id
_entity.type
_entity.pdbx_description
1 polymer ?
#
loop_
_entity_poly.entity_id
_entity_poly.type
_entity_poly.pdbx_seq_one_letter_code
_entity_poly.pdbx_strand_id
1 'polypeptide(L)'
;MDLAIQSIVIRIKTYWKCEYCRTIKCKGRIHTDHNHTTILLENNDHNHPASAVNNEVRLFEDKLRSRAMTTTESTQHIMDNCLNNASDQMVARLPNFKYIKRNIQ
;
A
#
# COMPACT_ATOMS: atom_id res chain seq x y z
N MET A 1 23.92 -1.85 45.67
CA MET A 1 24.42 -0.90 44.65
C MET A 1 23.64 -1.23 43.39
N ASP A 2 22.46 -0.64 43.26
CA ASP A 2 21.51 -0.97 42.18
C ASP A 2 22.06 -0.49 40.85
N LEU A 3 22.38 -1.43 39.97
CA LEU A 3 22.66 -1.15 38.56
C LEU A 3 21.33 -0.90 37.87
N ALA A 4 20.90 0.37 37.87
CA ALA A 4 19.82 0.82 37.01
C ALA A 4 20.27 0.68 35.55
N ILE A 5 19.88 -0.41 34.89
CA ILE A 5 19.92 -0.51 33.43
C ILE A 5 18.90 0.50 32.91
N GLN A 6 19.37 1.71 32.65
CA GLN A 6 18.58 2.73 31.98
C GLN A 6 18.38 2.23 30.55
N SER A 7 17.24 1.57 30.31
CA SER A 7 16.88 1.07 29.00
C SER A 7 17.00 2.19 27.97
N ILE A 8 17.91 2.00 27.00
CA ILE A 8 18.02 2.92 25.87
C ILE A 8 16.80 2.64 24.99
N VAL A 9 15.76 3.47 25.15
CA VAL A 9 14.58 3.42 24.27
C VAL A 9 14.98 3.99 22.91
N ILE A 10 15.45 3.12 22.02
CA ILE A 10 15.66 3.47 20.62
C ILE A 10 14.28 3.65 19.99
N ARG A 11 13.86 4.91 19.76
CA ARG A 11 12.62 5.22 19.03
C ARG A 11 12.82 5.01 17.53
N ILE A 12 12.78 3.74 17.12
CA ILE A 12 12.73 3.38 15.70
C ILE A 12 11.39 3.88 15.14
N LYS A 13 11.45 4.60 14.02
CA LYS A 13 10.29 5.14 13.32
C LYS A 13 10.33 4.83 11.84
N THR A 14 9.15 4.71 11.26
CA THR A 14 8.97 4.50 9.82
C THR A 14 8.47 5.77 9.18
N TYR A 15 9.09 6.15 8.06
CA TYR A 15 8.77 7.37 7.32
C TYR A 15 7.92 7.03 6.09
N TRP A 16 6.72 7.58 6.06
CA TRP A 16 5.76 7.42 4.99
C TRP A 16 5.64 8.72 4.21
N LYS A 17 5.56 8.60 2.89
CA LYS A 17 5.33 9.72 1.99
C LYS A 17 4.17 9.40 1.07
N CYS A 18 3.39 10.42 0.74
CA CYS A 18 2.38 10.30 -0.29
C CYS A 18 2.98 9.72 -1.58
N GLU A 19 2.28 8.79 -2.23
CA GLU A 19 2.70 8.21 -3.51
C GLU A 19 2.93 9.27 -4.59
N TYR A 20 2.17 10.36 -4.52
CA TYR A 20 2.23 11.50 -5.44
C TYR A 20 3.37 12.47 -5.13
N CYS A 21 4.25 12.19 -4.15
CA CYS A 21 5.35 13.09 -3.81
C CYS A 21 6.33 13.28 -4.98
N ARG A 22 6.47 12.28 -5.85
CA ARG A 22 7.38 12.33 -6.99
C ARG A 22 6.76 12.98 -8.22
N THR A 23 5.48 12.70 -8.46
CA THR A 23 4.75 13.10 -9.68
C THR A 23 4.25 14.53 -9.63
N ILE A 24 3.58 14.93 -8.54
CA ILE A 24 3.00 16.29 -8.39
C ILE A 24 3.54 17.02 -7.16
N LYS A 25 4.68 16.56 -6.63
CA LYS A 25 5.39 17.19 -5.50
C LYS A 25 4.53 17.31 -4.24
N CYS A 26 3.61 16.37 -4.01
CA CYS A 26 2.80 16.32 -2.80
C CYS A 26 3.67 16.25 -1.53
N LYS A 27 3.30 17.06 -0.53
CA LYS A 27 4.01 17.20 0.75
C LYS A 27 3.47 16.34 1.87
N GLY A 28 2.37 15.62 1.66
CA GLY A 28 1.81 14.69 2.65
C GLY A 28 2.82 13.67 3.18
N ARG A 29 3.03 13.62 4.50
CA ARG A 29 3.96 12.71 5.19
C ARG A 29 3.35 12.19 6.49
N ILE A 30 3.68 10.97 6.85
CA ILE A 30 3.36 10.39 8.16
C ILE A 30 4.62 9.73 8.70
N HIS A 31 4.90 9.87 9.99
CA HIS A 31 5.86 9.02 10.69
C HIS A 31 5.10 8.13 11.66
N THR A 32 5.35 6.83 11.61
CA THR A 32 4.80 5.89 12.59
C THR A 32 5.90 5.38 13.50
N ASP A 33 5.50 4.80 14.63
CA ASP A 33 6.38 3.91 15.38
C ASP A 33 6.82 2.71 14.52
N HIS A 34 7.77 1.94 15.06
CA HIS A 34 8.29 0.75 14.41
C HIS A 34 7.20 -0.27 14.07
N ASN A 35 6.19 -0.41 14.94
CA ASN A 35 5.11 -1.38 14.78
C ASN A 35 3.94 -0.85 13.93
N HIS A 36 4.02 0.40 13.44
CA HIS A 36 2.97 1.06 12.65
C HIS A 36 1.62 1.17 13.37
N THR A 37 1.63 1.14 14.70
CA THR A 37 0.42 1.21 15.54
C THR A 37 0.09 2.65 15.94
N THR A 38 1.09 3.52 15.98
CA THR A 38 0.95 4.90 16.46
C THR A 38 1.54 5.87 15.46
N ILE A 39 0.78 6.92 15.13
CA ILE A 39 1.28 8.07 14.37
C ILE A 39 2.09 8.96 15.31
N LEU A 40 3.38 9.13 15.01
CA LEU A 40 4.30 9.98 15.77
C LEU A 40 4.35 11.41 15.23
N LEU A 41 4.12 11.58 13.92
CA LEU A 41 4.07 12.87 13.24
C LEU A 41 3.20 12.75 12.01
N GLU A 42 2.42 13.78 11.74
CA GLU A 42 1.61 13.89 10.53
C GLU A 42 1.82 15.27 9.90
N ASN A 43 2.07 15.27 8.59
CA ASN A 43 1.91 16.42 7.74
C ASN A 43 0.81 16.09 6.73
N ASN A 44 -0.36 16.67 6.93
CA ASN A 44 -1.54 16.44 6.10
C ASN A 44 -1.69 17.47 4.96
N ASP A 45 -0.62 18.18 4.57
CA ASP A 45 -0.60 19.12 3.46
C ASP A 45 -0.54 18.39 2.10
N HIS A 46 -1.70 17.92 1.65
CA HIS A 46 -1.90 17.30 0.34
C HIS A 46 -2.35 18.34 -0.68
N ASN A 47 -1.70 18.34 -1.85
CA ASN A 47 -2.04 19.20 -2.98
C ASN A 47 -2.91 18.50 -4.03
N HIS A 48 -3.59 17.43 -3.63
CA HIS A 48 -4.49 16.64 -4.45
C HIS A 48 -5.62 16.07 -3.59
N PRO A 49 -6.80 15.78 -4.16
CA PRO A 49 -7.87 15.11 -3.43
C PRO A 49 -7.50 13.65 -3.14
N ALA A 50 -8.16 13.09 -2.12
CA ALA A 50 -8.19 11.64 -1.94
C ALA A 50 -8.96 10.98 -3.09
N SER A 51 -8.57 9.77 -3.50
CA SER A 51 -9.22 9.01 -4.56
C SER A 51 -9.58 7.61 -4.07
N ALA A 52 -10.86 7.41 -3.77
CA ALA A 52 -11.39 6.10 -3.35
C ALA A 52 -11.11 5.01 -4.42
N VAL A 53 -11.25 5.36 -5.70
CA VAL A 53 -11.00 4.43 -6.80
C VAL A 53 -9.53 4.00 -6.86
N ASN A 54 -8.58 4.91 -6.61
CA ASN A 54 -7.16 4.52 -6.59
C ASN A 54 -6.84 3.60 -5.40
N ASN A 55 -7.49 3.81 -4.26
CA ASN A 55 -7.38 2.91 -3.11
C ASN A 55 -7.96 1.52 -3.44
N GLU A 56 -9.10 1.46 -4.13
CA GLU A 56 -9.70 0.19 -4.60
C GLU A 56 -8.75 -0.55 -5.56
N VAL A 57 -8.17 0.14 -6.53
CA VAL A 57 -7.19 -0.44 -7.47
C VAL A 57 -5.98 -1.01 -6.70
N ARG A 58 -5.46 -0.30 -5.71
CA ARG A 58 -4.34 -0.77 -4.87
C ARG A 58 -4.69 -2.03 -4.09
N LEU A 59 -5.85 -2.04 -3.42
CA LEU A 59 -6.32 -3.20 -2.68
C LEU A 59 -6.53 -4.41 -3.60
N PHE A 60 -7.01 -4.17 -4.82
CA PHE A 60 -7.13 -5.21 -5.85
C PHE A 60 -5.76 -5.78 -6.23
N GLU A 61 -4.76 -4.94 -6.50
CA GLU A 61 -3.40 -5.38 -6.83
C GLU A 61 -2.77 -6.19 -5.69
N ASP A 62 -2.95 -5.76 -4.44
CA ASP A 62 -2.44 -6.46 -3.26
C ASP A 62 -3.11 -7.83 -3.07
N LYS A 63 -4.44 -7.90 -3.24
CA LYS A 63 -5.21 -9.15 -3.21
C LYS A 63 -4.74 -10.11 -4.30
N LEU A 64 -4.55 -9.59 -5.51
CA LEU A 64 -4.07 -10.35 -6.66
C LEU A 64 -2.67 -10.92 -6.40
N ARG A 65 -1.75 -10.10 -5.90
CA ARG A 65 -0.38 -10.52 -5.55
C ARG A 65 -0.39 -11.54 -4.42
N SER A 66 -1.17 -11.31 -3.37
CA SER A 66 -1.29 -12.26 -2.26
C SER A 66 -1.75 -13.62 -2.74
N ARG A 67 -2.81 -13.69 -3.56
CA ARG A 67 -3.32 -14.95 -4.11
C ARG A 67 -2.31 -15.65 -5.02
N ALA A 68 -1.61 -14.88 -5.86
CA ALA A 68 -0.55 -15.41 -6.71
C ALA A 68 0.59 -16.06 -5.92
N MET A 69 0.94 -15.49 -4.76
CA MET A 69 1.98 -16.04 -3.90
C MET A 69 1.52 -17.25 -3.08
N THR A 70 0.21 -17.41 -2.83
CA THR A 70 -0.32 -18.43 -1.92
C THR A 70 -1.06 -19.58 -2.61
N THR A 71 -1.21 -19.54 -3.94
CA THR A 71 -1.99 -20.54 -4.68
C THR A 71 -1.21 -21.08 -5.88
N THR A 72 -1.57 -22.28 -6.32
CA THR A 72 -1.08 -22.91 -7.56
C THR A 72 -2.04 -22.70 -8.73
N GLU A 73 -3.05 -21.86 -8.56
CA GLU A 73 -4.04 -21.54 -9.59
C GLU A 73 -3.36 -20.88 -10.79
N SER A 74 -3.89 -21.13 -11.99
CA SER A 74 -3.39 -20.43 -13.17
C SER A 74 -3.62 -18.93 -13.04
N THR A 75 -2.72 -18.12 -13.59
CA THR A 75 -2.83 -16.65 -13.59
C THR A 75 -4.18 -16.17 -14.13
N GLN A 76 -4.72 -16.84 -15.16
CA GLN A 76 -6.04 -16.52 -15.71
C GLN A 76 -7.14 -16.71 -14.67
N HIS A 77 -7.13 -17.84 -13.96
CA HIS A 77 -8.11 -18.13 -12.92
C HIS A 77 -8.03 -17.14 -11.75
N ILE A 78 -6.82 -16.75 -11.35
CA ILE A 78 -6.59 -15.75 -10.30
C ILE A 78 -7.19 -14.39 -10.71
N MET A 79 -6.99 -13.97 -11.96
CA MET A 79 -7.56 -12.70 -12.44
C MET A 79 -9.08 -12.76 -12.55
N ASP A 80 -9.65 -13.82 -13.14
CA ASP A 80 -11.10 -13.94 -13.31
C ASP A 80 -11.81 -13.89 -11.94
N ASN A 81 -11.26 -14.58 -10.94
CA ASN A 81 -11.79 -14.60 -9.59
C ASN A 81 -11.70 -13.23 -8.89
N CYS A 82 -10.56 -12.54 -9.04
CA CYS A 82 -10.40 -11.19 -8.51
C CYS A 82 -11.31 -10.17 -9.21
N LEU A 83 -11.49 -10.26 -10.53
CA LEU A 83 -12.31 -9.34 -11.33
C LEU A 83 -13.81 -9.51 -11.08
N ASN A 84 -14.28 -10.70 -10.73
CA ASN A 84 -15.70 -10.93 -10.44
C ASN A 84 -16.24 -10.08 -9.28
N ASN A 85 -15.37 -9.51 -8.45
CA ASN A 85 -15.75 -8.64 -7.32
C ASN A 85 -15.30 -7.17 -7.53
N ALA A 86 -14.87 -6.82 -8.74
CA ALA A 86 -14.38 -5.49 -9.09
C ALA A 86 -15.52 -4.52 -9.42
N SER A 87 -15.40 -3.25 -9.01
CA SER A 87 -16.30 -2.20 -9.48
C SER A 87 -15.94 -1.74 -10.90
N ASP A 88 -16.93 -1.34 -11.71
CA ASP A 88 -16.69 -0.85 -13.08
C ASP A 88 -15.71 0.34 -13.11
N GLN A 89 -15.79 1.21 -12.11
CA GLN A 89 -14.92 2.38 -11.97
C GLN A 89 -13.46 1.98 -11.69
N MET A 90 -13.25 0.93 -10.88
CA MET A 90 -11.94 0.36 -10.63
C MET A 90 -11.39 -0.33 -11.88
N VAL A 91 -12.20 -1.14 -12.58
CA VAL A 91 -11.80 -1.84 -13.81
C VAL A 91 -11.31 -0.83 -14.87
N ALA A 92 -12.00 0.30 -15.02
CA ALA A 92 -11.61 1.37 -15.94
C ALA A 92 -10.25 2.02 -15.59
N ARG A 93 -9.77 1.86 -14.35
CA ARG A 93 -8.51 2.43 -13.84
C ARG A 93 -7.39 1.39 -13.72
N LEU A 94 -7.67 0.11 -13.98
CA LEU A 94 -6.65 -0.92 -13.92
C LEU A 94 -5.53 -0.66 -14.94
N PRO A 95 -4.27 -0.93 -14.58
CA PRO A 95 -3.19 -0.96 -15.55
C PRO A 95 -3.46 -2.05 -16.60
N ASN A 96 -2.86 -1.90 -17.78
CA ASN A 96 -3.08 -2.82 -18.90
C ASN A 96 -2.94 -4.29 -18.45
N PHE A 97 -3.93 -5.14 -18.73
CA PHE A 97 -3.93 -6.55 -18.32
C PHE A 97 -2.69 -7.35 -18.75
N LYS A 98 -2.07 -7.00 -19.89
CA LYS A 98 -0.79 -7.60 -20.30
C LYS A 98 0.34 -7.28 -19.32
N TYR A 99 0.33 -6.07 -18.76
CA TYR A 99 1.27 -5.66 -17.73
C TYR A 99 1.00 -6.38 -16.40
N ILE A 100 -0.26 -6.55 -16.02
CA ILE A 100 -0.67 -7.29 -14.82
C ILE A 100 -0.20 -8.75 -14.91
N LYS A 101 -0.52 -9.46 -15.99
CA LYS A 101 -0.10 -10.85 -16.26
C LYS A 101 1.41 -11.06 -16.09
N ARG A 102 2.22 -10.10 -16.56
CA ARG A 102 3.69 -10.20 -16.55
C ARG A 102 4.30 -10.10 -15.15
N ASN A 103 3.59 -9.60 -14.15
CA ASN A 103 4.11 -9.37 -12.79
C ASN A 103 3.59 -10.39 -11.76
N ILE A 104 2.95 -11.46 -12.21
CA ILE A 104 2.23 -12.45 -11.37
C ILE A 104 2.88 -13.86 -11.44
N GLN A 105 3.96 -14.02 -12.21
CA GLN A 105 4.76 -15.26 -12.28
C GLN A 105 6.24 -14.95 -12.07
#